data_AF-A0A2S5N3W1-F1
#
_entry.id   AF-A0A2S5N3W1-F1
#
_cell.length_a   1.000
_cell.length_b   1.000
_cell.length_c   1.000
_cell.angle_alpha   90.00
_cell.angle_beta   90.00
_cell.angle_gamma   90.00
#
_symmetry.space_group_name_H-M   'P 1'
#
loop_
_entity.id
_entity.type
_entity.pdbx_description
1 polymer ?
#
loop_
_entity_poly.entity_id
_entity_poly.type
_entity_poly.pdbx_seq_one_letter_code
_entity_poly.pdbx_strand_id
1 'polypeptide(L)'
;MYINTTTGIPAKGSVTVTVPWYSTLLNDADTYADWWNGGRIVIFDSKEAIEAAHKQDQGKLLKTAAGSMQFSCDGCTSTVNDLFSDTEAFAEGIPFQLLEHTFANVKTTVSPPAIIDLKVGYNISYLDQVYLPIALAPCRTEPCKDDGTDKSAVGYLGTTQSFSDFRTKLRTFRTLMQWPRYKGSLDAEARPRLPGAYNLITDALNQKANNNNKTGFTPNSLDSQALKDLVAQWKACTTTGAGCPQASFYKNIESFFKENFQKYLALKGCQSGFPLPANLNGELGQLYLMQYVYGWVPFNNYCTNIGAGVNALNPFAPNPWPPFSKAINQYIQLQYNFVETQLPQLPQALPAQVLRLAQLGQTLGQSAAQRLLFNPFTLLVHGSQYLNANSYAFSVDDAAGFQSNTGEGLVVAVGGPKGLPNNIPVPKPADFNTDFEINLGDTKAQNRPEWTKYGICKNVADIDFPPFPPNENNYSRTIVVPIATKTVPCTVTIQDAQGKTYQIQANSKVPWPAWNNNRGFDPTVVSCPLVGTRSWCQNSINELSRPDEPRFAIITGPSCANRNCNPF
;
A
#
# COMPACT_ATOMS: atom_id res chain seq x y z
N MET A 1 4.35 24.89 -4.58
CA MET A 1 3.69 25.38 -5.82
C MET A 1 2.19 25.15 -5.69
N TYR A 2 1.36 26.14 -6.04
CA TYR A 2 -0.10 26.00 -5.98
C TYR A 2 -0.74 26.20 -7.35
N ILE A 3 -1.79 25.43 -7.63
CA ILE A 3 -2.51 25.48 -8.91
C ILE A 3 -3.92 26.01 -8.69
N ASN A 4 -4.28 27.08 -9.41
CA ASN A 4 -5.63 27.66 -9.44
C ASN A 4 -6.27 27.84 -8.05
N THR A 5 -5.57 28.46 -7.09
CA THR A 5 -6.04 28.61 -5.70
C THR A 5 -7.40 29.29 -5.57
N THR A 6 -7.72 30.22 -6.47
CA THR A 6 -8.96 31.00 -6.44
C THR A 6 -10.13 30.33 -7.17
N THR A 7 -9.84 29.66 -8.28
CA THR A 7 -10.82 29.18 -9.28
C THR A 7 -10.97 27.66 -9.30
N GLY A 8 -9.98 26.93 -8.77
CA GLY A 8 -9.89 25.48 -8.85
C GLY A 8 -9.69 24.95 -10.27
N ILE A 9 -9.75 23.63 -10.42
CA ILE A 9 -9.83 22.96 -11.71
C ILE A 9 -11.31 22.65 -11.98
N PRO A 10 -11.92 23.15 -13.08
CA PRO A 10 -13.32 22.88 -13.38
C PRO A 10 -13.61 21.39 -13.54
N ALA A 11 -14.83 20.98 -13.20
CA ALA A 11 -15.27 19.60 -13.40
C ALA A 11 -15.10 19.16 -14.86
N LYS A 12 -14.54 17.96 -15.06
CA LYS A 12 -14.18 17.40 -16.38
C LYS A 12 -13.06 18.13 -17.14
N GLY A 13 -12.50 19.19 -16.54
CA GLY A 13 -11.31 19.88 -17.02
C GLY A 13 -10.03 19.21 -16.50
N SER A 14 -8.91 19.75 -16.96
CA SER A 14 -7.57 19.33 -16.56
C SER A 14 -6.63 20.53 -16.60
N VAL A 15 -5.50 20.38 -15.94
CA VAL A 15 -4.33 21.25 -16.06
C VAL A 15 -3.13 20.35 -16.24
N THR A 16 -2.15 20.80 -17.00
CA THR A 16 -0.87 20.10 -17.17
C THR A 16 0.21 21.00 -16.63
N VAL A 17 1.00 20.49 -15.68
CA VAL A 17 2.11 21.26 -15.11
C VAL A 17 3.41 20.61 -15.57
N THR A 18 4.22 21.39 -16.29
CA THR A 18 5.55 20.94 -16.71
C THR A 18 6.55 21.41 -15.67
N VAL A 19 7.24 20.46 -15.07
CA VAL A 19 8.26 20.73 -14.06
C VAL A 19 9.65 20.61 -14.68
N PRO A 20 10.51 21.64 -14.55
CA PRO A 20 11.86 21.59 -15.06
C PRO A 20 12.73 20.63 -14.22
N TRP A 21 13.56 19.84 -14.88
CA TRP A 21 14.53 18.98 -14.20
C TRP A 21 15.70 19.83 -13.67
N TYR A 22 15.81 19.95 -12.35
CA TYR A 22 17.00 20.46 -11.69
C TYR A 22 17.52 19.46 -10.69
N SER A 23 18.83 19.43 -10.51
CA SER A 23 19.41 18.69 -9.41
C SER A 23 20.37 19.55 -8.63
N THR A 24 20.23 19.56 -7.30
CA THR A 24 21.33 19.95 -6.41
C THR A 24 22.61 19.22 -6.80
N LEU A 25 23.67 19.98 -7.03
CA LEU A 25 25.04 19.49 -6.97
C LEU A 25 25.51 19.61 -5.51
N LEU A 26 26.51 18.82 -5.11
CA LEU A 26 26.98 18.74 -3.72
C LEU A 26 27.21 20.14 -3.11
N ASN A 27 26.56 20.45 -1.98
CA ASN A 27 26.63 21.73 -1.23
C ASN A 27 25.87 22.94 -1.83
N ASP A 28 24.85 22.74 -2.65
CA ASP A 28 23.99 23.83 -3.11
C ASP A 28 22.90 24.21 -2.09
N ALA A 29 22.44 25.46 -2.12
CA ALA A 29 21.28 25.90 -1.34
C ALA A 29 19.97 25.41 -2.00
N ASP A 30 18.87 25.27 -1.23
CA ASP A 30 17.50 24.90 -1.69
C ASP A 30 16.91 25.94 -2.69
N THR A 31 17.52 26.05 -3.85
CA THR A 31 17.20 27.00 -4.93
C THR A 31 16.81 26.29 -6.23
N TYR A 32 16.81 24.96 -6.19
CA TYR A 32 16.47 24.04 -7.26
C TYR A 32 15.41 23.04 -6.79
N ALA A 33 14.58 22.55 -7.72
CA ALA A 33 13.57 21.55 -7.42
C ALA A 33 14.12 20.15 -7.72
N ASP A 34 14.33 19.36 -6.67
CA ASP A 34 14.89 18.00 -6.75
C ASP A 34 13.76 16.96 -6.81
N TRP A 35 13.56 16.34 -7.98
CA TRP A 35 12.42 15.44 -8.22
C TRP A 35 12.68 13.95 -7.94
N TRP A 36 13.92 13.60 -7.57
CA TRP A 36 14.26 12.24 -7.12
C TRP A 36 14.14 12.07 -5.60
N ASN A 37 14.07 13.17 -4.86
CA ASN A 37 13.66 13.15 -3.46
C ASN A 37 12.13 13.01 -3.42
N GLY A 38 11.60 12.31 -2.41
CA GLY A 38 10.17 12.02 -2.29
C GLY A 38 9.33 13.31 -2.35
N GLY A 39 8.63 13.51 -3.46
CA GLY A 39 7.74 14.64 -3.72
C GLY A 39 6.31 14.34 -3.28
N ARG A 40 5.55 15.41 -3.03
CA ARG A 40 4.15 15.32 -2.58
C ARG A 40 3.23 16.11 -3.52
N ILE A 41 2.10 15.50 -3.87
CA ILE A 41 0.98 16.17 -4.53
C ILE A 41 -0.18 16.20 -3.53
N VAL A 42 -0.69 17.40 -3.27
CA VAL A 42 -1.77 17.62 -2.30
C VAL A 42 -3.01 18.12 -3.01
N ILE A 43 -4.13 17.44 -2.79
CA ILE A 43 -5.40 17.73 -3.48
C ILE A 43 -6.43 18.19 -2.46
N PHE A 44 -7.09 19.31 -2.79
CA PHE A 44 -8.15 19.92 -2.01
C PHE A 44 -9.45 19.87 -2.80
N ASP A 45 -10.58 19.67 -2.11
CA ASP A 45 -11.93 19.89 -2.67
C ASP A 45 -12.68 21.05 -1.98
N SER A 46 -11.97 21.85 -1.18
CA SER A 46 -12.46 23.07 -0.50
C SER A 46 -11.57 24.25 -0.86
N LYS A 47 -12.21 25.36 -1.24
CA LYS A 47 -11.55 26.64 -1.47
C LYS A 47 -10.92 27.17 -0.18
N GLU A 48 -11.64 27.09 0.92
CA GLU A 48 -11.19 27.54 2.23
C GLU A 48 -9.95 26.75 2.71
N ALA A 49 -9.89 25.44 2.40
CA ALA A 49 -8.75 24.60 2.74
C ALA A 49 -7.49 24.96 1.94
N ILE A 50 -7.60 25.14 0.62
CA ILE A 50 -6.44 25.55 -0.20
C ILE A 50 -6.00 26.99 0.13
N GLU A 51 -6.93 27.89 0.47
CA GLU A 51 -6.60 29.25 0.94
C GLU A 51 -5.88 29.21 2.29
N ALA A 52 -6.31 28.35 3.23
CA ALA A 52 -5.63 28.17 4.51
C ALA A 52 -4.22 27.59 4.34
N ALA A 53 -4.06 26.59 3.47
CA ALA A 53 -2.77 26.03 3.11
C ALA A 53 -1.86 27.09 2.48
N HIS A 54 -2.34 27.80 1.46
CA HIS A 54 -1.59 28.86 0.81
C HIS A 54 -1.17 29.95 1.80
N LYS A 55 -2.07 30.37 2.70
CA LYS A 55 -1.76 31.36 3.74
C LYS A 55 -0.67 30.89 4.71
N GLN A 56 -0.60 29.60 5.04
CA GLN A 56 0.47 29.02 5.86
C GLN A 56 1.85 29.24 5.21
N ASP A 57 1.89 29.22 3.87
CA ASP A 57 3.15 29.26 3.11
C ASP A 57 3.46 30.61 2.46
N GLN A 58 2.51 31.55 2.41
CA GLN A 58 2.65 32.88 1.77
C GLN A 58 3.92 33.66 2.19
N GLY A 59 4.43 33.44 3.41
CA GLY A 59 5.65 34.07 3.92
C GLY A 59 6.96 33.38 3.53
N LYS A 60 6.91 32.25 2.81
CA LYS A 60 8.03 31.34 2.54
C LYS A 60 8.36 31.27 1.05
N LEU A 61 8.17 32.37 0.31
CA LEU A 61 8.41 32.41 -1.14
C LEU A 61 9.89 32.11 -1.45
N LEU A 62 10.11 31.10 -2.28
CA LEU A 62 11.42 30.72 -2.82
C LEU A 62 11.74 31.54 -4.05
N LYS A 63 13.02 31.90 -4.19
CA LYS A 63 13.57 32.48 -5.40
C LYS A 63 14.39 31.42 -6.12
N THR A 64 14.00 31.07 -7.33
CA THR A 64 14.83 30.24 -8.20
C THR A 64 16.08 31.02 -8.64
N ALA A 65 17.18 30.31 -8.88
CA ALA A 65 18.39 30.91 -9.43
C ALA A 65 18.13 31.63 -10.79
N ALA A 66 18.93 32.65 -11.08
CA ALA A 66 18.83 33.35 -12.36
C ALA A 66 19.21 32.41 -13.52
N GLY A 67 18.39 32.39 -14.57
CA GLY A 67 18.60 31.52 -15.74
C GLY A 67 17.96 30.13 -15.63
N SER A 68 17.34 29.79 -14.50
CA SER A 68 16.51 28.58 -14.40
C SER A 68 15.36 28.64 -15.42
N MET A 69 15.23 27.60 -16.27
CA MET A 69 13.95 27.21 -16.89
C MET A 69 12.78 27.33 -15.90
N GLN A 70 11.69 27.87 -16.41
CA GLN A 70 10.50 28.16 -15.62
C GLN A 70 9.57 26.96 -15.61
N PHE A 71 8.78 26.87 -14.53
CA PHE A 71 7.61 26.02 -14.48
C PHE A 71 6.58 26.53 -15.49
N SER A 72 5.90 25.64 -16.18
CA SER A 72 4.78 26.01 -17.04
C SER A 72 3.52 25.29 -16.60
N CYS A 73 2.37 25.90 -16.87
CA CYS A 73 1.10 25.19 -16.74
C CYS A 73 0.13 25.57 -17.84
N ASP A 74 -0.31 24.54 -18.53
CA ASP A 74 -1.37 24.60 -19.51
C ASP A 74 -2.71 24.40 -18.80
N GLY A 75 -3.64 25.34 -19.01
CA GLY A 75 -4.96 25.34 -18.37
C GLY A 75 -5.01 26.00 -16.99
N CYS A 76 -3.89 26.53 -16.47
CA CYS A 76 -3.91 27.34 -15.24
C CYS A 76 -4.48 28.74 -15.48
N THR A 77 -5.18 29.29 -14.49
CA THR A 77 -5.71 30.66 -14.51
C THR A 77 -4.70 31.70 -13.98
N SER A 78 -3.58 31.26 -13.42
CA SER A 78 -2.49 32.08 -12.92
C SER A 78 -1.14 31.45 -13.27
N THR A 79 -0.10 32.26 -13.44
CA THR A 79 1.28 31.78 -13.60
C THR A 79 1.73 30.97 -12.39
N VAL A 80 2.47 29.89 -12.64
CA VAL A 80 2.90 28.93 -11.61
C VAL A 80 4.28 29.23 -11.00
N ASN A 81 4.67 30.51 -11.04
CA ASN A 81 6.03 30.91 -10.72
C ASN A 81 6.28 31.07 -9.21
N ASP A 82 5.23 31.08 -8.40
CA ASP A 82 5.33 31.19 -6.95
C ASP A 82 5.58 29.79 -6.35
N LEU A 83 6.85 29.55 -6.01
CA LEU A 83 7.30 28.40 -5.25
C LEU A 83 7.44 28.81 -3.79
N PHE A 84 7.00 27.95 -2.89
CA PHE A 84 7.09 28.19 -1.45
C PHE A 84 7.88 27.05 -0.83
N SER A 85 8.77 27.36 0.12
CA SER A 85 9.43 26.33 0.91
C SER A 85 8.49 25.84 1.99
N ASP A 86 8.47 24.53 2.23
CA ASP A 86 7.87 23.98 3.42
C ASP A 86 8.70 22.79 3.90
N THR A 87 9.01 22.79 5.19
CA THR A 87 9.71 21.69 5.87
C THR A 87 8.75 20.80 6.64
N GLU A 88 7.51 21.24 6.81
CA GLU A 88 6.48 20.55 7.57
C GLU A 88 5.33 20.13 6.63
N ALA A 89 4.38 19.36 7.16
CA ALA A 89 3.11 19.14 6.47
C ALA A 89 2.13 20.28 6.82
N PHE A 90 1.02 20.38 6.09
CA PHE A 90 -0.07 21.29 6.47
C PHE A 90 -0.62 20.95 7.86
N ALA A 91 -1.04 21.98 8.60
CA ALA A 91 -1.66 21.81 9.90
C ALA A 91 -2.81 20.79 9.85
N GLU A 92 -2.97 19.98 10.89
CA GLU A 92 -3.95 18.87 10.96
C GLU A 92 -5.39 19.30 10.64
N GLY A 93 -5.74 20.56 10.91
CA GLY A 93 -7.06 21.14 10.63
C GLY A 93 -7.33 21.49 9.16
N ILE A 94 -6.35 21.33 8.27
CA ILE A 94 -6.50 21.57 6.83
C ILE A 94 -6.76 20.22 6.15
N PRO A 95 -7.95 19.99 5.57
CA PRO A 95 -8.28 18.72 4.94
C PRO A 95 -7.70 18.62 3.52
N PHE A 96 -6.99 17.53 3.23
CA PHE A 96 -6.42 17.25 1.92
C PHE A 96 -6.27 15.74 1.67
N GLN A 97 -6.05 15.36 0.41
CA GLN A 97 -5.54 14.03 0.06
C GLN A 97 -4.07 14.14 -0.35
N LEU A 98 -3.23 13.28 0.23
CA LEU A 98 -1.81 13.19 -0.08
C LEU A 98 -1.56 12.10 -1.12
N LEU A 99 -0.75 12.44 -2.12
CA LEU A 99 -0.10 11.50 -3.03
C LEU A 99 1.41 11.73 -2.95
N GLU A 100 2.20 10.68 -3.12
CA GLU A 100 3.66 10.77 -3.11
C GLU A 100 4.23 10.28 -4.44
N HIS A 101 5.36 10.87 -4.85
CA HIS A 101 6.02 10.52 -6.10
C HIS A 101 7.52 10.79 -6.09
N THR A 102 8.20 10.19 -7.07
CA THR A 102 9.52 10.61 -7.56
C THR A 102 9.49 10.57 -9.08
N PHE A 103 10.17 11.49 -9.77
CA PHE A 103 10.32 11.44 -11.23
C PHE A 103 11.64 10.81 -11.70
N ALA A 104 12.56 10.54 -10.78
CA ALA A 104 13.67 9.62 -11.01
C ALA A 104 14.15 8.97 -9.71
N ASN A 105 15.06 8.02 -9.87
CA ASN A 105 15.86 7.44 -8.80
C ASN A 105 17.34 7.74 -9.06
N VAL A 106 17.98 8.44 -8.12
CA VAL A 106 19.39 8.83 -8.21
C VAL A 106 20.20 8.05 -7.18
N LYS A 107 21.18 7.27 -7.65
CA LYS A 107 22.13 6.61 -6.74
C LYS A 107 23.18 7.61 -6.27
N THR A 108 22.97 8.22 -5.11
CA THR A 108 23.88 9.21 -4.52
C THR A 108 25.15 8.61 -3.93
N THR A 109 25.24 7.28 -3.84
CA THR A 109 26.40 6.56 -3.28
C THR A 109 27.50 6.25 -4.29
N VAL A 110 27.32 6.61 -5.57
CA VAL A 110 28.35 6.43 -6.61
C VAL A 110 29.05 7.75 -6.93
N SER A 111 30.34 7.67 -7.29
CA SER A 111 31.09 8.84 -7.74
C SER A 111 30.44 9.44 -9.00
N PRO A 112 30.32 10.78 -9.11
CA PRO A 112 29.77 11.41 -10.29
C PRO A 112 30.47 10.98 -11.60
N PRO A 113 29.74 10.87 -12.72
CA PRO A 113 28.31 11.14 -12.85
C PRO A 113 27.44 10.03 -12.24
N ALA A 114 26.48 10.42 -11.38
CA ALA A 114 25.52 9.48 -10.83
C ALA A 114 24.60 8.97 -11.94
N ILE A 115 24.25 7.68 -11.89
CA ILE A 115 23.26 7.11 -12.81
C ILE A 115 21.88 7.59 -12.36
N ILE A 116 21.17 8.24 -13.27
CA ILE A 116 19.78 8.66 -13.09
C ILE A 116 18.89 7.62 -13.77
N ASP A 117 18.07 6.92 -12.98
CA ASP A 117 17.01 6.06 -13.49
C ASP A 117 15.71 6.87 -13.56
N LEU A 118 15.27 7.23 -14.76
CA LEU A 118 14.07 8.06 -15.02
C LEU A 118 12.76 7.28 -14.80
N LYS A 119 12.73 6.41 -13.81
CA LYS A 119 11.48 5.79 -13.37
C LYS A 119 10.70 6.75 -12.49
N VAL A 120 9.40 6.73 -12.72
CA VAL A 120 8.43 7.42 -11.90
C VAL A 120 8.06 6.50 -10.74
N GLY A 121 8.46 6.90 -9.55
CA GLY A 121 7.98 6.35 -8.29
C GLY A 121 6.64 6.99 -7.93
N TYR A 122 5.65 6.23 -7.48
CA TYR A 122 4.38 6.80 -7.05
C TYR A 122 3.58 5.89 -6.14
N ASN A 123 2.83 6.50 -5.22
CA ASN A 123 1.90 5.81 -4.33
C ASN A 123 0.71 6.74 -3.98
N ILE A 124 -0.30 6.17 -3.32
CA ILE A 124 -1.40 6.94 -2.71
C ILE A 124 -1.46 6.59 -1.23
N SER A 125 -1.17 7.55 -0.36
CA SER A 125 -1.24 7.35 1.08
C SER A 125 -2.69 7.38 1.57
N TYR A 126 -3.31 6.20 1.61
CA TYR A 126 -4.48 5.96 2.44
C TYR A 126 -4.11 5.32 3.78
N LEU A 127 -2.85 5.46 4.21
CA LEU A 127 -2.38 5.02 5.53
C LEU A 127 -2.87 5.97 6.63
N ASP A 128 -2.55 7.25 6.49
CA ASP A 128 -2.84 8.25 7.53
C ASP A 128 -4.30 8.66 7.54
N GLN A 129 -4.86 8.85 6.34
CA GLN A 129 -6.23 9.30 6.16
C GLN A 129 -6.78 8.98 4.77
N VAL A 130 -8.09 8.87 4.71
CA VAL A 130 -8.83 8.85 3.45
C VAL A 130 -9.67 10.11 3.34
N TYR A 131 -9.47 10.86 2.24
CA TYR A 131 -10.22 12.07 1.95
C TYR A 131 -10.80 12.15 0.55
N LEU A 132 -10.10 11.75 -0.52
CA LEU A 132 -10.59 11.93 -1.90
C LEU A 132 -10.47 10.65 -2.75
N PRO A 133 -11.38 10.43 -3.72
CA PRO A 133 -11.27 9.36 -4.71
C PRO A 133 -10.23 9.73 -5.76
N ILE A 134 -9.01 9.22 -5.60
CA ILE A 134 -7.90 9.51 -6.51
C ILE A 134 -7.43 8.24 -7.20
N ALA A 135 -7.11 8.35 -8.48
CA ALA A 135 -6.38 7.36 -9.24
C ALA A 135 -5.10 7.96 -9.83
N LEU A 136 -4.00 7.21 -9.77
CA LEU A 136 -2.65 7.67 -10.14
C LEU A 136 -2.00 6.69 -11.10
N ALA A 137 -1.45 7.20 -12.21
CA ALA A 137 -0.75 6.38 -13.20
C ALA A 137 0.45 7.14 -13.80
N PRO A 138 1.52 6.45 -14.21
CA PRO A 138 2.64 7.06 -14.90
C PRO A 138 2.24 7.35 -16.35
N CYS A 139 2.64 8.50 -16.88
CA CYS A 139 2.53 8.79 -18.30
C CYS A 139 3.85 8.45 -18.99
N ARG A 140 3.77 7.75 -20.13
CA ARG A 140 4.96 7.22 -20.82
C ARG A 140 5.79 8.29 -21.50
N THR A 141 5.13 9.32 -22.04
CA THR A 141 5.73 10.37 -22.85
C THR A 141 5.10 11.71 -22.54
N GLU A 142 5.90 12.77 -22.49
CA GLU A 142 5.45 14.15 -22.46
C GLU A 142 5.09 14.64 -23.89
N PRO A 143 4.00 15.42 -24.07
CA PRO A 143 2.95 15.68 -23.08
C PRO A 143 2.14 14.41 -22.83
N CYS A 144 1.68 14.21 -21.60
CA CYS A 144 0.83 13.07 -21.26
C CYS A 144 -0.44 13.12 -22.14
N LYS A 145 -0.53 12.24 -23.14
CA LYS A 145 -1.64 12.16 -24.11
C LYS A 145 -2.64 11.13 -23.60
N ASP A 146 -3.45 11.53 -22.63
CA ASP A 146 -4.26 10.59 -21.88
C ASP A 146 -5.71 10.52 -22.40
N ASP A 147 -5.92 9.74 -23.45
CA ASP A 147 -7.25 9.43 -24.00
C ASP A 147 -7.81 8.08 -23.50
N GLY A 148 -7.10 7.40 -22.60
CA GLY A 148 -7.49 6.09 -22.06
C GLY A 148 -7.38 4.94 -23.05
N THR A 149 -6.62 5.13 -24.14
CA THR A 149 -6.47 4.10 -25.19
C THR A 149 -5.22 3.24 -25.04
N ASP A 150 -4.23 3.64 -24.24
CA ASP A 150 -3.00 2.87 -24.05
C ASP A 150 -3.20 1.73 -23.04
N LYS A 151 -3.79 0.63 -23.52
CA LYS A 151 -3.92 -0.62 -22.75
C LYS A 151 -2.58 -1.25 -22.38
N SER A 152 -1.47 -0.82 -22.97
CA SER A 152 -0.14 -1.30 -22.60
C SER A 152 0.42 -0.57 -21.37
N ALA A 153 -0.14 0.58 -20.96
CA ALA A 153 0.30 1.25 -19.73
C ALA A 153 0.01 0.38 -18.49
N VAL A 154 0.82 0.54 -17.43
CA VAL A 154 0.87 -0.36 -16.25
C VAL A 154 -0.46 -0.45 -15.46
N GLY A 155 -1.37 0.50 -15.68
CA GLY A 155 -2.62 0.63 -14.93
C GLY A 155 -2.51 1.70 -13.84
N TYR A 156 -3.62 1.96 -13.15
CA TYR A 156 -3.67 3.00 -12.10
C TYR A 156 -3.62 2.40 -10.68
N LEU A 157 -3.11 3.16 -9.71
CA LEU A 157 -3.30 2.93 -8.27
C LEU A 157 -4.44 3.78 -7.73
N GLY A 158 -5.12 3.34 -6.68
CA GLY A 158 -6.19 4.07 -6.01
C GLY A 158 -7.60 3.64 -6.40
N THR A 159 -8.50 4.61 -6.59
CA THR A 159 -9.91 4.36 -6.89
C THR A 159 -10.46 5.36 -7.88
N THR A 160 -11.23 4.88 -8.84
CA THR A 160 -11.90 5.67 -9.89
C THR A 160 -13.36 5.95 -9.56
N GLN A 161 -13.75 5.78 -8.29
CA GLN A 161 -15.11 6.07 -7.84
C GLN A 161 -15.48 7.55 -8.03
N SER A 162 -16.76 7.80 -8.29
CA SER A 162 -17.30 9.15 -8.25
C SER A 162 -17.23 9.72 -6.83
N PHE A 163 -17.17 11.05 -6.69
CA PHE A 163 -17.29 11.72 -5.40
C PHE A 163 -18.50 11.27 -4.60
N SER A 164 -19.67 11.13 -5.24
CA SER A 164 -20.92 10.79 -4.53
C SER A 164 -20.87 9.38 -3.93
N ASP A 165 -20.42 8.40 -4.70
CA ASP A 165 -20.28 7.01 -4.24
C ASP A 165 -19.21 6.91 -3.13
N PHE A 166 -18.05 7.51 -3.36
CA PHE A 166 -16.95 7.53 -2.40
C PHE A 166 -17.38 8.13 -1.05
N ARG A 167 -17.98 9.33 -1.05
CA ARG A 167 -18.44 10.00 0.18
C ARG A 167 -19.55 9.21 0.89
N THR A 168 -20.43 8.57 0.12
CA THR A 168 -21.47 7.69 0.69
C THR A 168 -20.85 6.49 1.39
N LYS A 169 -19.88 5.82 0.77
CA LYS A 169 -19.14 4.70 1.37
C LYS A 169 -18.37 5.11 2.62
N LEU A 170 -17.72 6.27 2.65
CA LEU A 170 -17.10 6.79 3.87
C LEU A 170 -18.11 6.98 5.01
N ARG A 171 -19.28 7.58 4.73
CA ARG A 171 -20.32 7.76 5.75
C ARG A 171 -20.89 6.43 6.21
N THR A 172 -21.19 5.52 5.30
CA THR A 172 -21.70 4.17 5.62
C THR A 172 -20.71 3.41 6.49
N PHE A 173 -19.42 3.40 6.13
CA PHE A 173 -18.38 2.81 6.95
C PHE A 173 -18.34 3.45 8.35
N ARG A 174 -18.33 4.80 8.41
CA ARG A 174 -18.31 5.54 9.68
C ARG A 174 -19.46 5.12 10.60
N THR A 175 -20.68 5.06 10.07
CA THR A 175 -21.86 4.67 10.84
C THR A 175 -21.79 3.22 11.30
N LEU A 176 -21.46 2.29 10.40
CA LEU A 176 -21.43 0.85 10.72
C LEU A 176 -20.28 0.47 11.65
N MET A 177 -19.11 1.06 11.44
CA MET A 177 -17.92 0.81 12.25
C MET A 177 -17.79 1.73 13.45
N GLN A 178 -18.71 2.69 13.61
CA GLN A 178 -18.61 3.76 14.61
C GLN A 178 -17.24 4.45 14.62
N TRP A 179 -16.66 4.56 13.41
CA TRP A 179 -15.31 5.06 13.21
C TRP A 179 -15.29 6.58 13.41
N PRO A 180 -14.29 7.18 14.06
CA PRO A 180 -14.19 8.62 14.15
C PRO A 180 -13.88 9.27 12.80
N ARG A 181 -14.11 10.57 12.72
CA ARG A 181 -13.64 11.43 11.63
C ARG A 181 -12.92 12.64 12.20
N TYR A 182 -12.12 13.31 11.39
CA TYR A 182 -11.54 14.59 11.78
C TYR A 182 -12.62 15.64 12.10
N LYS A 183 -12.33 16.48 13.10
CA LYS A 183 -13.12 17.65 13.54
C LYS A 183 -12.23 18.90 13.44
N GLY A 184 -12.31 19.57 12.31
CA GLY A 184 -11.77 20.91 12.08
C GLY A 184 -12.87 21.84 11.63
N SER A 185 -12.63 23.16 11.68
CA SER A 185 -13.55 24.16 11.11
C SER A 185 -13.71 23.99 9.59
N LEU A 186 -12.75 23.35 8.94
CA LEU A 186 -12.74 23.07 7.50
C LEU A 186 -13.20 21.63 7.18
N ASP A 187 -13.33 20.75 8.18
CA ASP A 187 -13.87 19.41 8.00
C ASP A 187 -15.40 19.44 8.03
N ALA A 188 -16.04 18.67 7.14
CA ALA A 188 -17.50 18.64 7.02
C ALA A 188 -18.04 17.21 7.04
N GLU A 189 -19.20 17.00 7.66
CA GLU A 189 -19.90 15.70 7.70
C GLU A 189 -20.26 15.19 6.29
N ALA A 190 -20.57 16.10 5.36
CA ALA A 190 -20.87 15.75 3.97
C ALA A 190 -19.62 15.28 3.20
N ARG A 191 -18.42 15.64 3.66
CA ARG A 191 -17.11 15.33 3.07
C ARG A 191 -16.18 14.77 4.15
N PRO A 192 -16.51 13.63 4.76
CA PRO A 192 -15.76 13.15 5.91
C PRO A 192 -14.33 12.79 5.50
N ARG A 193 -13.38 13.20 6.33
CA ARG A 193 -12.00 12.73 6.32
C ARG A 193 -11.85 11.72 7.45
N LEU A 194 -11.47 10.49 7.12
CA LEU A 194 -11.39 9.40 8.10
C LEU A 194 -9.91 9.10 8.41
N PRO A 195 -9.50 9.08 9.69
CA PRO A 195 -8.14 8.72 10.09
C PRO A 195 -7.91 7.22 9.96
N GLY A 196 -6.65 6.85 9.67
CA GLY A 196 -6.17 5.49 9.82
C GLY A 196 -6.17 5.01 11.27
N ALA A 197 -6.07 3.70 11.46
CA ALA A 197 -6.05 3.09 12.78
C ALA A 197 -4.87 3.58 13.64
N TYR A 198 -3.70 3.78 13.02
CA TYR A 198 -2.53 4.35 13.68
C TYR A 198 -2.86 5.74 14.29
N ASN A 199 -3.38 6.67 13.49
CA ASN A 199 -3.67 8.04 13.93
C ASN A 199 -4.75 8.06 15.04
N LEU A 200 -5.76 7.19 14.95
CA LEU A 200 -6.77 7.04 16.01
C LEU A 200 -6.15 6.57 17.34
N ILE A 201 -5.28 5.57 17.30
CA ILE A 201 -4.61 5.03 18.50
C ILE A 201 -3.64 6.04 19.09
N THR A 202 -2.86 6.73 18.25
CA THR A 202 -1.91 7.77 18.69
C THR A 202 -2.61 8.96 19.35
N ASP A 203 -3.73 9.43 18.81
CA ASP A 203 -4.52 10.50 19.44
C ASP A 203 -5.07 10.05 20.81
N ALA A 204 -5.58 8.82 20.92
CA ALA A 204 -6.05 8.28 22.20
C ALA A 204 -4.93 8.14 23.24
N LEU A 205 -3.74 7.69 22.83
CA LEU A 205 -2.57 7.64 23.68
C LEU A 205 -2.21 9.04 24.19
N ASN A 206 -2.15 10.03 23.29
CA ASN A 206 -1.80 11.41 23.64
C ASN A 206 -2.80 12.02 24.64
N GLN A 207 -4.09 11.74 24.49
CA GLN A 207 -5.13 12.17 25.44
C GLN A 207 -4.90 11.57 26.84
N LYS A 208 -4.66 10.26 26.92
CA LYS A 208 -4.41 9.59 28.22
C LYS A 208 -3.10 10.01 28.86
N ALA A 209 -2.01 10.08 28.09
CA ALA A 209 -0.68 10.43 28.61
C ALA A 209 -0.65 11.85 29.19
N ASN A 210 -1.39 12.78 28.58
CA ASN A 210 -1.45 14.18 29.01
C ASN A 210 -2.65 14.49 29.93
N ASN A 211 -3.44 13.48 30.30
CA ASN A 211 -4.67 13.61 31.08
C ASN A 211 -5.59 14.75 30.56
N ASN A 212 -5.82 14.78 29.25
CA ASN A 212 -6.70 15.76 28.62
C ASN A 212 -7.58 15.10 27.55
N ASN A 213 -8.70 15.75 27.24
CA ASN A 213 -9.65 15.28 26.22
C ASN A 213 -9.51 16.04 24.89
N LYS A 214 -8.33 16.63 24.63
CA LYS A 214 -8.07 17.36 23.39
C LYS A 214 -7.83 16.34 22.28
N THR A 215 -8.63 16.40 21.24
CA THR A 215 -8.55 15.47 20.12
C THR A 215 -8.93 16.17 18.82
N GLY A 216 -8.34 15.72 17.72
CA GLY A 216 -8.72 16.08 16.37
C GLY A 216 -9.96 15.34 15.86
N PHE A 217 -10.61 14.50 16.67
CA PHE A 217 -11.66 13.57 16.19
C PHE A 217 -13.05 13.74 16.82
N THR A 218 -14.08 13.41 16.03
CA THR A 218 -15.48 13.28 16.46
C THR A 218 -16.07 11.91 16.03
N PRO A 219 -16.65 11.12 16.96
CA PRO A 219 -16.61 11.32 18.41
C PRO A 219 -15.17 11.35 18.94
N ASN A 220 -14.98 11.80 20.19
CA ASN A 220 -13.67 11.78 20.83
C ASN A 220 -13.08 10.35 20.76
N SER A 221 -11.79 10.21 20.46
CA SER A 221 -11.13 8.90 20.35
C SER A 221 -11.33 8.00 21.56
N LEU A 222 -11.20 8.52 22.78
CA LEU A 222 -11.40 7.76 24.01
C LEU A 222 -12.84 7.29 24.20
N ASP A 223 -13.80 8.06 23.65
CA ASP A 223 -15.22 7.72 23.68
C ASP A 223 -15.64 6.82 22.52
N SER A 224 -14.85 6.77 21.45
CA SER A 224 -15.13 6.03 20.23
C SER A 224 -15.29 4.54 20.50
N GLN A 225 -16.40 3.98 20.01
CA GLN A 225 -16.63 2.54 20.07
C GLN A 225 -15.61 1.76 19.23
N ALA A 226 -15.18 2.32 18.08
CA ALA A 226 -14.14 1.71 17.26
C ALA A 226 -12.83 1.48 18.03
N LEU A 227 -12.34 2.51 18.75
CA LEU A 227 -11.14 2.35 19.58
C LEU A 227 -11.35 1.30 20.68
N LYS A 228 -12.50 1.34 21.37
CA LYS A 228 -12.83 0.39 22.43
C LYS A 228 -12.83 -1.05 21.90
N ASP A 229 -13.35 -1.28 20.70
CA ASP A 229 -13.37 -2.61 20.09
C ASP A 229 -12.00 -3.06 19.60
N LEU A 230 -11.14 -2.18 19.05
CA LEU A 230 -9.74 -2.48 18.74
C LEU A 230 -8.96 -2.91 20.00
N VAL A 231 -9.09 -2.16 21.09
CA VAL A 231 -8.42 -2.45 22.37
C VAL A 231 -8.95 -3.74 22.99
N ALA A 232 -10.27 -3.95 22.95
CA ALA A 232 -10.90 -5.14 23.49
C ALA A 232 -10.49 -6.40 22.70
N GLN A 233 -10.47 -6.32 21.37
CA GLN A 233 -10.03 -7.42 20.53
C GLN A 233 -8.56 -7.74 20.77
N TRP A 234 -7.67 -6.74 20.75
CA TRP A 234 -6.24 -6.95 21.02
C TRP A 234 -6.05 -7.67 22.35
N LYS A 235 -6.67 -7.17 23.41
CA LYS A 235 -6.60 -7.76 24.75
C LYS A 235 -7.13 -9.19 24.77
N ALA A 236 -8.29 -9.45 24.17
CA ALA A 236 -8.88 -10.80 24.12
C ALA A 236 -7.96 -11.79 23.39
N CYS A 237 -7.41 -11.39 22.24
CA CYS A 237 -6.55 -12.22 21.41
C CYS A 237 -5.16 -12.48 22.04
N THR A 238 -4.57 -11.50 22.75
CA THR A 238 -3.24 -11.65 23.37
C THR A 238 -3.28 -12.31 24.74
N THR A 239 -4.37 -12.21 25.49
CA THR A 239 -4.48 -12.79 26.85
C THR A 239 -5.15 -14.16 26.85
N THR A 240 -6.48 -14.20 26.74
CA THR A 240 -7.28 -15.42 26.91
C THR A 240 -7.36 -16.26 25.65
N GLY A 241 -7.25 -15.63 24.47
CA GLY A 241 -7.54 -16.24 23.17
C GLY A 241 -9.03 -16.56 22.95
N ALA A 242 -9.89 -16.22 23.91
CA ALA A 242 -11.32 -16.53 23.84
C ALA A 242 -11.99 -15.71 22.74
N GLY A 243 -12.71 -16.39 21.84
CA GLY A 243 -13.41 -15.74 20.72
C GLY A 243 -12.48 -15.14 19.65
N CYS A 244 -11.20 -15.52 19.63
CA CYS A 244 -10.22 -15.02 18.66
C CYS A 244 -9.52 -16.18 17.93
N PRO A 245 -10.05 -16.62 16.77
CA PRO A 245 -9.50 -17.74 16.01
C PRO A 245 -8.02 -17.55 15.59
N GLN A 246 -7.61 -16.30 15.38
CA GLN A 246 -6.24 -15.92 15.03
C GLN A 246 -5.39 -15.50 16.26
N ALA A 247 -5.76 -15.89 17.49
CA ALA A 247 -5.06 -15.48 18.72
C ALA A 247 -3.54 -15.75 18.70
N SER A 248 -3.12 -16.83 18.03
CA SER A 248 -1.70 -17.15 17.86
C SER A 248 -0.95 -16.09 17.04
N PHE A 249 -1.60 -15.45 16.07
CA PHE A 249 -1.01 -14.38 15.25
C PHE A 249 -0.82 -13.13 16.09
N TYR A 250 -1.86 -12.71 16.81
CA TYR A 250 -1.79 -11.58 17.75
C TYR A 250 -0.66 -11.77 18.78
N LYS A 251 -0.55 -12.96 19.39
CA LYS A 251 0.50 -13.26 20.39
C LYS A 251 1.91 -13.20 19.80
N ASN A 252 2.11 -13.67 18.56
CA ASN A 252 3.41 -13.60 17.91
C ASN A 252 3.80 -12.15 17.59
N ILE A 253 2.87 -11.35 17.04
CA ILE A 253 3.09 -9.92 16.75
C ILE A 253 3.37 -9.16 18.05
N GLU A 254 2.57 -9.40 19.10
CA GLU A 254 2.78 -8.79 20.42
C GLU A 254 4.17 -9.13 20.97
N SER A 255 4.59 -10.39 20.89
CA SER A 255 5.90 -10.84 21.35
C SER A 255 7.04 -10.18 20.56
N PHE A 256 6.90 -10.07 19.24
CA PHE A 256 7.85 -9.41 18.37
C PHE A 256 8.06 -7.94 18.76
N PHE A 257 6.97 -7.17 18.95
CA PHE A 257 7.07 -5.77 19.36
C PHE A 257 7.50 -5.59 20.82
N LYS A 258 7.16 -6.52 21.73
CA LYS A 258 7.70 -6.53 23.10
C LYS A 258 9.21 -6.69 23.08
N GLU A 259 9.76 -7.57 22.23
CA GLU A 259 11.20 -7.72 22.08
C GLU A 259 11.86 -6.46 21.49
N ASN A 260 11.25 -5.86 20.46
CA ASN A 260 11.72 -4.59 19.89
C ASN A 260 11.73 -3.47 20.95
N PHE A 261 10.72 -3.40 21.82
CA PHE A 261 10.68 -2.46 22.94
C PHE A 261 11.80 -2.72 23.98
N GLN A 262 12.10 -3.99 24.31
CA GLN A 262 13.21 -4.29 25.23
C GLN A 262 14.56 -3.85 24.66
N LYS A 263 14.77 -4.02 23.34
CA LYS A 263 15.98 -3.51 22.67
C LYS A 263 16.05 -2.00 22.74
N TYR A 264 14.94 -1.31 22.51
CA TYR A 264 14.85 0.14 22.66
C TYR A 264 15.20 0.62 24.07
N LEU A 265 14.72 -0.06 25.12
CA LEU A 265 15.06 0.27 26.50
C LEU A 265 16.56 0.09 26.82
N ALA A 266 17.27 -0.74 26.06
CA ALA A 266 18.72 -0.90 26.19
C ALA A 266 19.53 0.15 25.41
N LEU A 267 18.91 0.95 24.54
CA LEU A 267 19.59 1.97 23.75
C LEU A 267 19.90 3.21 24.59
N LYS A 268 21.20 3.52 24.71
CA LYS A 268 21.67 4.77 25.33
C LYS A 268 21.37 5.94 24.41
N GLY A 269 20.80 7.02 24.95
CA GLY A 269 20.57 8.26 24.20
C GLY A 269 19.24 8.34 23.44
N CYS A 270 18.35 7.36 23.60
CA CYS A 270 17.02 7.31 22.98
C CYS A 270 15.86 7.61 23.97
N GLN A 271 16.14 8.10 25.18
CA GLN A 271 15.16 8.10 26.29
C GLN A 271 14.90 9.49 26.89
N SER A 272 15.22 10.56 26.15
CA SER A 272 15.01 11.95 26.58
C SER A 272 13.83 12.58 25.83
N GLY A 273 12.63 12.52 26.41
CA GLY A 273 11.41 13.13 25.86
C GLY A 273 10.19 12.21 25.97
N PHE A 274 9.02 12.80 26.23
CA PHE A 274 7.71 12.17 26.58
C PHE A 274 7.78 11.16 27.74
N PRO A 275 6.76 11.06 28.62
CA PRO A 275 6.76 10.00 29.64
C PRO A 275 6.59 8.65 28.95
N LEU A 276 7.71 8.02 28.60
CA LEU A 276 7.76 6.63 28.17
C LEU A 276 7.19 5.78 29.32
N PRO A 277 6.19 4.92 29.06
CA PRO A 277 5.72 4.04 30.10
C PRO A 277 6.87 3.10 30.49
N ALA A 278 7.11 2.96 31.80
CA ALA A 278 8.22 2.14 32.32
C ALA A 278 8.12 0.65 31.90
N ASN A 279 6.92 0.21 31.54
CA ASN A 279 6.63 -1.10 30.96
C ASN A 279 5.36 -1.01 30.10
N LEU A 280 5.06 -2.09 29.36
CA LEU A 280 3.88 -2.15 28.48
C LEU A 280 2.63 -2.68 29.20
N ASN A 281 2.55 -2.58 30.53
CA ASN A 281 1.40 -3.04 31.31
C ASN A 281 0.33 -1.95 31.44
N GLY A 282 -0.89 -2.38 31.73
CA GLY A 282 -2.04 -1.50 31.90
C GLY A 282 -2.50 -0.87 30.58
N GLU A 283 -3.51 -0.01 30.68
CA GLU A 283 -4.17 0.56 29.50
C GLU A 283 -3.25 1.48 28.68
N LEU A 284 -2.44 2.32 29.35
CA LEU A 284 -1.49 3.21 28.68
C LEU A 284 -0.39 2.43 27.95
N GLY A 285 0.18 1.42 28.61
CA GLY A 285 1.20 0.55 28.01
C GLY A 285 0.66 -0.25 26.82
N GLN A 286 -0.60 -0.68 26.88
CA GLN A 286 -1.27 -1.36 25.77
C GLN A 286 -1.47 -0.43 24.57
N LEU A 287 -1.99 0.79 24.76
CA LEU A 287 -2.12 1.77 23.68
C LEU A 287 -0.76 2.14 23.08
N TYR A 288 0.25 2.30 23.95
CA TYR A 288 1.61 2.56 23.52
C TYR A 288 2.15 1.44 22.64
N LEU A 289 1.95 0.17 23.00
CA LEU A 289 2.33 -0.95 22.14
C LEU A 289 1.55 -0.98 20.82
N MET A 290 0.23 -0.80 20.89
CA MET A 290 -0.65 -0.88 19.72
C MET A 290 -0.30 0.18 18.67
N GLN A 291 0.15 1.38 19.04
CA GLN A 291 0.54 2.38 18.03
C GLN A 291 1.68 1.87 17.12
N TYR A 292 2.67 1.17 17.69
CA TYR A 292 3.79 0.63 16.90
C TYR A 292 3.37 -0.59 16.07
N VAL A 293 2.44 -1.39 16.60
CA VAL A 293 1.86 -2.52 15.86
C VAL A 293 1.06 -2.04 14.66
N TYR A 294 0.09 -1.14 14.85
CA TYR A 294 -0.77 -0.65 13.78
C TYR A 294 -0.03 0.28 12.81
N GLY A 295 1.00 0.98 13.29
CA GLY A 295 1.91 1.75 12.45
C GLY A 295 3.05 0.94 11.84
N TRP A 296 3.24 -0.34 12.20
CA TRP A 296 4.39 -1.18 11.84
C TRP A 296 5.74 -0.41 11.83
N VAL A 297 6.02 0.30 12.90
CA VAL A 297 7.24 1.12 13.06
C VAL A 297 8.06 0.64 14.25
N PRO A 298 9.40 0.74 14.21
CA PRO A 298 10.25 0.38 15.35
C PRO A 298 10.08 1.37 16.50
N PHE A 299 10.36 0.91 17.73
CA PHE A 299 10.57 1.81 18.86
C PHE A 299 11.92 2.53 18.68
N ASN A 300 11.88 3.79 18.21
CA ASN A 300 13.07 4.62 17.99
C ASN A 300 12.87 6.10 18.37
N ASN A 301 11.82 6.39 19.15
CA ASN A 301 11.53 7.75 19.62
C ASN A 301 12.76 8.36 20.30
N TYR A 302 13.00 9.64 20.06
CA TYR A 302 14.09 10.42 20.67
C TYR A 302 15.51 9.88 20.43
N CYS A 303 15.72 8.99 19.45
CA CYS A 303 17.05 8.53 19.03
C CYS A 303 17.79 9.52 18.10
N THR A 304 17.59 10.83 18.27
CA THR A 304 18.02 11.86 17.31
C THR A 304 19.52 11.90 17.05
N ASN A 305 20.35 11.48 18.01
CA ASN A 305 21.82 11.48 17.90
C ASN A 305 22.41 10.19 17.30
N ILE A 306 21.58 9.19 17.00
CA ILE A 306 22.02 7.84 16.60
C ILE A 306 21.48 7.47 15.20
N GLY A 307 20.44 8.17 14.74
CA GLY A 307 19.90 8.08 13.38
C GLY A 307 18.54 7.37 13.31
N ALA A 308 17.79 7.63 12.23
CA ALA A 308 16.42 7.13 12.04
C ALA A 308 16.31 5.60 11.90
N GLY A 309 17.39 4.93 11.48
CA GLY A 309 17.44 3.46 11.28
C GLY A 309 17.69 2.65 12.56
N VAL A 310 17.73 3.29 13.73
CA VAL A 310 17.98 2.62 15.01
C VAL A 310 16.81 1.72 15.41
N ASN A 311 17.12 0.58 16.02
CA ASN A 311 16.16 -0.44 16.45
C ASN A 311 15.21 -0.93 15.34
N ALA A 312 15.66 -0.88 14.08
CA ALA A 312 14.87 -1.28 12.93
C ALA A 312 14.22 -2.67 13.11
N LEU A 313 13.00 -2.81 12.59
CA LEU A 313 12.26 -4.09 12.59
C LEU A 313 12.96 -5.18 11.73
N ASN A 314 13.80 -4.72 10.80
CA ASN A 314 14.82 -5.35 9.95
C ASN A 314 14.56 -6.71 9.22
N PRO A 315 14.53 -6.69 7.86
CA PRO A 315 14.76 -7.84 6.97
C PRO A 315 16.22 -8.09 6.48
N PHE A 316 17.18 -7.20 6.74
CA PHE A 316 18.60 -7.24 6.30
C PHE A 316 19.62 -7.43 7.44
N ALA A 317 19.24 -8.04 8.56
CA ALA A 317 20.24 -8.44 9.55
C ALA A 317 21.06 -9.61 8.96
N PRO A 318 22.38 -9.71 9.19
CA PRO A 318 23.21 -10.82 8.70
C PRO A 318 22.82 -12.21 9.22
N ASN A 319 21.73 -12.31 9.99
CA ASN A 319 21.06 -13.55 10.33
C ASN A 319 19.60 -13.47 9.85
N PRO A 320 19.08 -14.45 9.09
CA PRO A 320 17.65 -14.51 8.77
C PRO A 320 16.92 -14.55 10.09
N TRP A 321 16.15 -13.50 10.40
CA TRP A 321 15.48 -13.34 11.68
C TRP A 321 14.11 -14.03 11.59
N PRO A 322 13.94 -15.28 12.07
CA PRO A 322 12.69 -16.01 11.87
C PRO A 322 11.46 -15.31 12.49
N PRO A 323 11.59 -14.56 13.61
CA PRO A 323 10.49 -13.76 14.15
C PRO A 323 9.93 -12.69 13.22
N PHE A 324 10.78 -12.00 12.43
CA PHE A 324 10.32 -10.90 11.56
C PHE A 324 9.41 -11.42 10.44
N SER A 325 9.92 -12.34 9.62
CA SER A 325 9.20 -12.90 8.48
C SER A 325 7.86 -13.51 8.92
N LYS A 326 7.87 -14.23 10.04
CA LYS A 326 6.63 -14.76 10.63
C LYS A 326 5.68 -13.66 11.09
N ALA A 327 6.17 -12.65 11.81
CA ALA A 327 5.34 -11.57 12.33
C ALA A 327 4.74 -10.71 11.22
N ILE A 328 5.52 -10.36 10.18
CA ILE A 328 5.04 -9.52 9.08
C ILE A 328 3.98 -10.25 8.23
N ASN A 329 4.18 -11.53 7.96
CA ASN A 329 3.18 -12.33 7.23
C ASN A 329 1.88 -12.47 8.01
N GLN A 330 1.96 -12.77 9.31
CA GLN A 330 0.79 -12.86 10.17
C GLN A 330 0.10 -11.51 10.34
N TYR A 331 0.87 -10.41 10.40
CA TYR A 331 0.34 -9.06 10.42
C TYR A 331 -0.45 -8.74 9.14
N ILE A 332 0.11 -9.03 7.96
CA ILE A 332 -0.60 -8.87 6.68
C ILE A 332 -1.88 -9.71 6.67
N GLN A 333 -1.83 -10.97 7.10
CA GLN A 333 -3.02 -11.82 7.18
C GLN A 333 -4.09 -11.24 8.12
N LEU A 334 -3.69 -10.67 9.25
CA LEU A 334 -4.63 -10.00 10.15
C LEU A 334 -5.24 -8.74 9.50
N GLN A 335 -4.47 -7.95 8.76
CA GLN A 335 -4.98 -6.76 8.05
C GLN A 335 -6.14 -7.12 7.10
N TYR A 336 -6.09 -8.29 6.48
CA TYR A 336 -7.10 -8.80 5.56
C TYR A 336 -8.07 -9.81 6.17
N ASN A 337 -8.18 -9.90 7.49
CA ASN A 337 -9.04 -10.90 8.14
C ASN A 337 -10.57 -10.66 7.95
N PHE A 338 -10.95 -9.61 7.20
CA PHE A 338 -12.29 -9.42 6.67
C PHE A 338 -12.58 -10.24 5.40
N VAL A 339 -11.56 -10.79 4.73
CA VAL A 339 -11.69 -11.64 3.54
C VAL A 339 -11.97 -13.07 3.99
N GLU A 340 -13.25 -13.38 4.13
CA GLU A 340 -14.00 -14.66 4.07
C GLU A 340 -13.38 -16.06 4.31
N THR A 341 -12.07 -16.31 4.25
CA THR A 341 -11.50 -17.67 4.23
C THR A 341 -10.73 -18.08 5.48
N GLN A 342 -10.45 -17.18 6.44
CA GLN A 342 -9.66 -17.52 7.65
C GLN A 342 -10.48 -17.89 8.90
N LEU A 343 -11.78 -18.19 8.78
CA LEU A 343 -12.60 -18.71 9.88
C LEU A 343 -13.02 -20.15 9.58
N PRO A 344 -12.25 -21.17 10.00
CA PRO A 344 -12.70 -22.55 9.89
C PRO A 344 -13.89 -22.76 10.83
N GLN A 345 -15.01 -23.22 10.27
CA GLN A 345 -16.21 -23.73 10.95
C GLN A 345 -17.28 -22.74 11.41
N LEU A 346 -17.65 -21.77 10.57
CA LEU A 346 -19.04 -21.29 10.55
C LEU A 346 -19.63 -21.62 9.17
N PRO A 347 -20.84 -22.23 9.09
CA PRO A 347 -21.42 -22.69 7.84
C PRO A 347 -21.43 -21.61 6.77
N GLN A 348 -20.99 -22.00 5.57
CA GLN A 348 -20.84 -21.22 4.35
C GLN A 348 -21.96 -20.17 4.15
N ALA A 349 -21.64 -18.89 4.43
CA ALA A 349 -22.18 -17.67 3.78
C ALA A 349 -21.76 -16.42 4.59
N LEU A 350 -20.47 -16.08 4.64
CA LEU A 350 -19.97 -14.96 5.45
C LEU A 350 -20.01 -13.53 4.84
N PRO A 351 -20.20 -13.27 3.52
CA PRO A 351 -20.00 -11.89 3.02
C PRO A 351 -21.31 -11.13 3.15
N ALA A 352 -22.42 -11.86 3.04
CA ALA A 352 -23.75 -11.38 3.37
C ALA A 352 -24.00 -11.39 4.88
N GLN A 353 -23.27 -12.16 5.70
CA GLN A 353 -23.54 -12.25 7.15
C GLN A 353 -22.88 -11.16 7.97
N VAL A 354 -21.70 -10.64 7.67
CA VAL A 354 -21.17 -9.48 8.43
C VAL A 354 -22.05 -8.24 8.19
N LEU A 355 -22.51 -8.05 6.95
CA LEU A 355 -23.50 -7.04 6.58
C LEU A 355 -24.91 -7.35 7.13
N ARG A 356 -25.40 -8.60 7.05
CA ARG A 356 -26.68 -9.00 7.67
C ARG A 356 -26.66 -8.97 9.19
N LEU A 357 -25.56 -9.27 9.88
CA LEU A 357 -25.47 -9.26 11.34
C LEU A 357 -25.43 -7.82 11.86
N ALA A 358 -24.78 -6.91 11.13
CA ALA A 358 -24.90 -5.48 11.37
C ALA A 358 -26.33 -4.95 11.06
N GLN A 359 -27.00 -5.48 10.04
CA GLN A 359 -28.37 -5.10 9.63
C GLN A 359 -29.52 -5.79 10.42
N LEU A 360 -29.31 -6.98 11.01
CA LEU A 360 -30.36 -7.77 11.68
C LEU A 360 -30.43 -7.56 13.19
N GLY A 361 -29.48 -6.86 13.82
CA GLY A 361 -29.64 -6.31 15.17
C GLY A 361 -30.08 -7.27 16.30
N GLN A 362 -30.02 -8.60 16.16
CA GLN A 362 -30.69 -9.49 17.12
C GLN A 362 -30.00 -10.79 17.56
N THR A 363 -28.70 -11.02 17.34
CA THR A 363 -28.05 -12.17 18.04
C THR A 363 -26.56 -12.05 18.36
N LEU A 364 -25.80 -11.23 17.64
CA LEU A 364 -24.48 -10.77 18.06
C LEU A 364 -24.51 -9.25 17.97
N GLY A 365 -24.37 -8.53 19.09
CA GLY A 365 -24.37 -7.07 19.07
C GLY A 365 -23.31 -6.55 18.08
N GLN A 366 -23.55 -5.42 17.41
CA GLN A 366 -22.66 -4.85 16.38
C GLN A 366 -21.18 -4.75 16.84
N SER A 367 -20.94 -4.57 18.14
CA SER A 367 -19.60 -4.59 18.77
C SER A 367 -18.91 -5.95 18.71
N ALA A 368 -19.64 -7.07 18.73
CA ALA A 368 -19.07 -8.42 18.61
C ALA A 368 -18.51 -8.70 17.22
N ALA A 369 -19.14 -8.18 16.15
CA ALA A 369 -18.64 -8.33 14.79
C ALA A 369 -17.38 -7.46 14.54
N GLN A 370 -17.35 -6.24 15.08
CA GLN A 370 -16.17 -5.37 15.01
C GLN A 370 -14.95 -5.98 15.72
N ARG A 371 -15.17 -6.71 16.83
CA ARG A 371 -14.13 -7.45 17.57
C ARG A 371 -13.55 -8.66 16.83
N LEU A 372 -13.98 -8.93 15.59
CA LEU A 372 -13.36 -9.95 14.73
C LEU A 372 -12.37 -9.33 13.74
N LEU A 373 -12.39 -8.01 13.52
CA LEU A 373 -11.55 -7.33 12.54
C LEU A 373 -10.34 -6.70 13.19
N PHE A 374 -9.13 -7.15 12.81
CA PHE A 374 -7.90 -6.54 13.31
C PHE A 374 -7.83 -5.05 12.96
N ASN A 375 -8.05 -4.71 11.70
CA ASN A 375 -8.03 -3.32 11.25
C ASN A 375 -9.24 -3.02 10.34
N PRO A 376 -10.36 -2.52 10.89
CA PRO A 376 -11.53 -2.13 10.11
C PRO A 376 -11.22 -1.09 9.03
N PHE A 377 -10.17 -0.27 9.20
CA PHE A 377 -9.79 0.73 8.20
C PHE A 377 -9.25 0.09 6.92
N THR A 378 -8.58 -1.06 6.99
CA THR A 378 -8.17 -1.82 5.80
C THR A 378 -9.39 -2.31 5.00
N LEU A 379 -10.46 -2.72 5.68
CA LEU A 379 -11.73 -3.06 5.04
C LEU A 379 -12.35 -1.86 4.31
N LEU A 380 -12.26 -0.65 4.86
CA LEU A 380 -12.71 0.56 4.17
C LEU A 380 -11.97 0.74 2.84
N VAL A 381 -10.64 0.65 2.87
CA VAL A 381 -9.79 0.94 1.70
C VAL A 381 -9.90 -0.17 0.65
N HIS A 382 -9.73 -1.43 1.04
CA HIS A 382 -9.57 -2.55 0.11
C HIS A 382 -10.86 -3.32 -0.16
N GLY A 383 -11.87 -3.21 0.72
CA GLY A 383 -13.12 -3.96 0.61
C GLY A 383 -13.92 -3.61 -0.63
N SER A 384 -14.40 -4.62 -1.35
CA SER A 384 -15.15 -4.47 -2.61
C SER A 384 -16.46 -3.68 -2.45
N GLN A 385 -17.07 -3.72 -1.28
CA GLN A 385 -18.28 -2.98 -0.92
C GLN A 385 -18.02 -1.53 -0.50
N TYR A 386 -16.75 -1.15 -0.29
CA TYR A 386 -16.32 0.19 0.08
C TYR A 386 -15.49 0.80 -1.05
N LEU A 387 -14.26 1.24 -0.77
CA LEU A 387 -13.46 2.03 -1.71
C LEU A 387 -12.86 1.17 -2.83
N ASN A 388 -12.68 -0.14 -2.55
CA ASN A 388 -12.05 -1.10 -3.46
C ASN A 388 -10.78 -0.52 -4.11
N ALA A 389 -10.02 0.25 -3.35
CA ALA A 389 -8.82 0.90 -3.83
C ALA A 389 -7.68 -0.11 -3.90
N ASN A 390 -6.82 0.01 -4.90
CA ASN A 390 -5.54 -0.69 -4.98
C ASN A 390 -4.40 0.25 -4.58
N SER A 391 -4.55 0.85 -3.40
CA SER A 391 -3.55 1.70 -2.74
C SER A 391 -3.35 1.21 -1.32
N TYR A 392 -2.29 1.66 -0.66
CA TYR A 392 -1.94 1.09 0.63
C TYR A 392 -2.74 1.69 1.80
N ALA A 393 -3.09 0.83 2.76
CA ALA A 393 -3.96 1.17 3.90
C ALA A 393 -3.26 1.05 5.27
N PHE A 394 -2.05 0.49 5.32
CA PHE A 394 -1.25 0.25 6.52
C PHE A 394 0.26 0.22 6.18
N SER A 395 1.15 0.39 7.15
CA SER A 395 2.55 0.78 6.86
C SER A 395 3.44 -0.26 6.17
N VAL A 396 3.16 -1.56 6.31
CA VAL A 396 3.87 -2.61 5.55
C VAL A 396 3.55 -2.54 4.06
N ASP A 397 2.38 -2.01 3.74
CA ASP A 397 1.85 -1.88 2.39
C ASP A 397 2.45 -0.65 1.67
N ASP A 398 3.28 0.17 2.32
CA ASP A 398 4.03 1.24 1.63
C ASP A 398 5.10 0.66 0.69
N ALA A 399 5.90 -0.30 1.17
CA ALA A 399 6.91 -0.99 0.35
C ALA A 399 6.29 -1.91 -0.73
N ALA A 400 5.05 -2.39 -0.51
CA ALA A 400 4.32 -3.23 -1.47
C ALA A 400 3.42 -2.41 -2.43
N GLY A 401 2.96 -1.24 -1.98
CA GLY A 401 2.06 -0.34 -2.68
C GLY A 401 2.79 0.76 -3.46
N PHE A 402 4.08 1.01 -3.18
CA PHE A 402 4.92 1.85 -4.02
C PHE A 402 5.11 1.20 -5.39
N GLN A 403 4.77 1.96 -6.43
CA GLN A 403 5.01 1.57 -7.81
C GLN A 403 6.23 2.32 -8.33
N SER A 404 7.06 1.64 -9.13
CA SER A 404 8.18 2.24 -9.85
C SER A 404 8.15 1.77 -11.27
N ASN A 405 7.76 2.65 -12.19
CA ASN A 405 7.54 2.32 -13.59
C ASN A 405 8.18 3.38 -14.49
N THR A 406 8.55 3.01 -15.71
CA THR A 406 9.00 4.01 -16.69
C THR A 406 7.89 5.01 -16.99
N GLY A 407 8.26 6.27 -17.00
CA GLY A 407 7.42 7.36 -17.45
C GLY A 407 8.20 8.67 -17.47
N GLU A 408 7.61 9.66 -18.11
CA GLU A 408 8.11 11.04 -18.14
C GLU A 408 7.26 11.96 -17.25
N GLY A 409 6.23 11.42 -16.59
CA GLY A 409 5.36 12.18 -15.69
C GLY A 409 4.28 11.33 -15.01
N LEU A 410 3.35 12.01 -14.36
CA LEU A 410 2.21 11.41 -13.65
C LEU A 410 0.89 12.00 -14.09
N VAL A 411 -0.10 11.12 -14.17
CA VAL A 411 -1.50 11.44 -14.39
C VAL A 411 -2.26 11.25 -13.09
N VAL A 412 -2.92 12.31 -12.64
CA VAL A 412 -3.76 12.31 -11.45
C VAL A 412 -5.22 12.46 -11.87
N ALA A 413 -5.99 11.39 -11.77
CA ALA A 413 -7.44 11.42 -12.02
C ALA A 413 -8.21 11.52 -10.70
N VAL A 414 -9.17 12.45 -10.65
CA VAL A 414 -9.94 12.77 -9.43
C VAL A 414 -11.43 12.53 -9.68
N GLY A 415 -12.04 11.64 -8.91
CA GLY A 415 -13.49 11.39 -8.98
C GLY A 415 -13.97 10.66 -10.24
N GLY A 416 -13.09 9.93 -10.93
CA GLY A 416 -13.40 9.16 -12.13
C GLY A 416 -12.15 8.67 -12.86
N PRO A 417 -12.30 7.79 -13.87
CA PRO A 417 -11.17 7.26 -14.64
C PRO A 417 -10.75 8.15 -15.82
N LYS A 418 -11.51 9.21 -16.12
CA LYS A 418 -11.27 10.02 -17.33
C LYS A 418 -9.88 10.66 -17.26
N GLY A 419 -9.11 10.47 -18.33
CA GLY A 419 -7.76 10.99 -18.44
C GLY A 419 -6.70 10.05 -17.88
N LEU A 420 -7.02 8.84 -17.41
CA LEU A 420 -5.99 7.82 -17.15
C LEU A 420 -5.53 7.20 -18.47
N PRO A 421 -4.23 6.86 -18.64
CA PRO A 421 -3.73 6.19 -19.84
C PRO A 421 -4.25 4.75 -19.95
N ASN A 422 -4.40 4.06 -18.82
CA ASN A 422 -5.03 2.74 -18.71
C ASN A 422 -6.08 2.75 -17.58
N ASN A 423 -7.31 2.41 -17.92
CA ASN A 423 -8.45 2.36 -17.01
C ASN A 423 -8.57 1.05 -16.22
N ILE A 424 -7.55 0.18 -16.29
CA ILE A 424 -7.44 -1.03 -15.50
C ILE A 424 -6.54 -0.73 -14.30
N PRO A 425 -6.96 -1.06 -13.06
CA PRO A 425 -6.09 -0.89 -11.90
C PRO A 425 -4.87 -1.80 -12.01
N VAL A 426 -3.72 -1.35 -11.48
CA VAL A 426 -2.58 -2.23 -11.21
C VAL A 426 -3.10 -3.42 -10.39
N PRO A 427 -2.76 -4.67 -10.76
CA PRO A 427 -3.18 -5.84 -9.99
C PRO A 427 -2.87 -5.68 -8.52
N LYS A 428 -3.83 -6.00 -7.64
CA LYS A 428 -3.59 -6.05 -6.20
C LYS A 428 -2.48 -7.07 -5.91
N PRO A 429 -1.68 -6.87 -4.84
CA PRO A 429 -0.83 -7.94 -4.32
C PRO A 429 -1.67 -9.21 -4.09
N ALA A 430 -1.09 -10.39 -4.34
CA ALA A 430 -1.82 -11.65 -4.20
C ALA A 430 -2.30 -11.87 -2.75
N ASP A 431 -3.59 -12.18 -2.57
CA ASP A 431 -4.08 -12.75 -1.31
C ASP A 431 -3.86 -14.25 -1.35
N PHE A 432 -2.80 -14.74 -0.71
CA PHE A 432 -2.42 -16.15 -0.77
C PHE A 432 -3.45 -17.11 -0.13
N ASN A 433 -4.50 -16.61 0.55
CA ASN A 433 -5.61 -17.45 1.00
C ASN A 433 -6.65 -17.73 -0.09
N THR A 434 -6.75 -16.87 -1.11
CA THR A 434 -7.73 -16.97 -2.20
C THR A 434 -7.09 -17.07 -3.58
N ASP A 435 -5.83 -16.71 -3.68
CA ASP A 435 -5.08 -16.50 -4.90
C ASP A 435 -3.78 -17.31 -4.86
N PHE A 436 -3.19 -17.51 -6.02
CA PHE A 436 -1.79 -17.90 -6.11
C PHE A 436 -1.05 -17.01 -7.13
N GLU A 437 0.25 -16.91 -6.96
CA GLU A 437 1.09 -16.08 -7.81
C GLU A 437 1.92 -16.94 -8.79
N ILE A 438 2.13 -16.47 -10.00
CA ILE A 438 3.06 -17.05 -10.95
C ILE A 438 4.11 -15.98 -11.27
N ASN A 439 5.28 -16.10 -10.65
CA ASN A 439 6.47 -15.34 -11.02
C ASN A 439 7.15 -16.04 -12.20
N LEU A 440 7.28 -15.44 -13.39
CA LEU A 440 7.81 -16.08 -14.61
C LEU A 440 9.34 -15.98 -14.74
N GLY A 441 10.00 -15.42 -13.72
CA GLY A 441 11.43 -15.13 -13.60
C GLY A 441 12.00 -14.18 -14.65
N ASP A 442 13.27 -13.85 -14.46
CA ASP A 442 14.03 -12.92 -15.30
C ASP A 442 14.41 -13.59 -16.63
N THR A 443 13.85 -13.07 -17.73
CA THR A 443 14.07 -13.60 -19.09
C THR A 443 15.47 -13.32 -19.61
N LYS A 444 16.10 -12.19 -19.23
CA LYS A 444 17.46 -11.82 -19.64
C LYS A 444 18.50 -12.64 -18.91
N ALA A 445 18.42 -12.70 -17.57
CA ALA A 445 19.36 -13.46 -16.75
C ALA A 445 19.36 -14.96 -17.10
N GLN A 446 18.26 -15.46 -17.65
CA GLN A 446 18.10 -16.86 -18.03
C GLN A 446 18.21 -17.14 -19.53
N ASN A 447 18.48 -16.11 -20.34
CA ASN A 447 18.56 -16.22 -21.79
C ASN A 447 17.31 -16.88 -22.43
N ARG A 448 16.13 -16.42 -22.03
CA ARG A 448 14.82 -16.92 -22.48
C ARG A 448 14.11 -15.89 -23.35
N PRO A 449 13.21 -16.33 -24.25
CA PRO A 449 12.28 -15.43 -24.94
C PRO A 449 11.45 -14.61 -23.95
N GLU A 450 11.23 -13.34 -24.25
CA GLU A 450 10.45 -12.44 -23.41
C GLU A 450 8.98 -12.89 -23.33
N TRP A 451 8.32 -12.76 -22.18
CA TRP A 451 6.89 -13.03 -22.02
C TRP A 451 6.05 -11.84 -22.48
N THR A 452 5.11 -12.06 -23.39
CA THR A 452 4.32 -10.99 -24.04
C THR A 452 2.85 -10.98 -23.67
N LYS A 453 2.22 -12.15 -23.49
CA LYS A 453 0.81 -12.24 -23.12
C LYS A 453 0.54 -13.33 -22.08
N TYR A 454 -0.57 -13.21 -21.38
CA TYR A 454 -1.12 -14.27 -20.54
C TYR A 454 -2.65 -14.33 -20.63
N GLY A 455 -3.23 -15.40 -20.11
CA GLY A 455 -4.67 -15.58 -19.99
C GLY A 455 -4.97 -16.43 -18.76
N ILE A 456 -5.92 -16.00 -17.95
CA ILE A 456 -6.30 -16.69 -16.70
C ILE A 456 -7.57 -17.50 -16.92
N CYS A 457 -7.50 -18.79 -16.60
CA CYS A 457 -8.55 -19.80 -16.81
C CYS A 457 -9.06 -19.85 -18.27
N LYS A 458 -8.11 -19.74 -19.21
CA LYS A 458 -8.34 -19.76 -20.66
C LYS A 458 -7.24 -20.56 -21.32
N ASN A 459 -7.55 -21.16 -22.47
CA ASN A 459 -6.56 -21.84 -23.31
C ASN A 459 -5.82 -20.90 -24.27
N VAL A 460 -6.11 -19.60 -24.21
CA VAL A 460 -5.50 -18.55 -25.01
C VAL A 460 -4.89 -17.50 -24.10
N ALA A 461 -3.79 -16.88 -24.53
CA ALA A 461 -3.21 -15.71 -23.87
C ALA A 461 -3.77 -14.45 -24.55
N ASP A 462 -4.66 -13.74 -23.86
CA ASP A 462 -5.43 -12.62 -24.40
C ASP A 462 -5.23 -11.29 -23.65
N ILE A 463 -4.38 -11.29 -22.63
CA ILE A 463 -3.99 -10.12 -21.85
C ILE A 463 -2.52 -9.85 -22.14
N ASP A 464 -2.20 -8.66 -22.64
CA ASP A 464 -0.81 -8.25 -22.85
C ASP A 464 -0.14 -7.99 -21.50
N PHE A 465 1.11 -8.44 -21.37
CA PHE A 465 1.96 -7.91 -20.32
C PHE A 465 2.31 -6.45 -20.63
N PRO A 466 2.38 -5.56 -19.63
CA PRO A 466 2.83 -4.19 -19.86
C PRO A 466 4.27 -4.22 -20.40
N PRO A 467 4.67 -3.53 -21.48
CA PRO A 467 6.04 -3.62 -21.99
C PRO A 467 7.07 -3.21 -20.94
N PHE A 468 8.25 -3.85 -20.97
CA PHE A 468 9.32 -3.48 -20.06
C PHE A 468 9.81 -2.04 -20.35
N PRO A 469 10.15 -1.28 -19.30
CA PRO A 469 11.04 -0.14 -19.36
C PRO A 469 12.22 -0.29 -20.34
N PRO A 470 12.52 0.71 -21.19
CA PRO A 470 13.76 0.74 -21.96
C PRO A 470 14.97 0.67 -21.01
N ASN A 471 15.97 -0.14 -21.34
CA ASN A 471 17.23 -0.33 -20.58
C ASN A 471 17.12 -1.06 -19.22
N GLU A 472 15.97 -1.64 -18.90
CA GLU A 472 15.84 -2.42 -17.66
C GLU A 472 16.39 -3.84 -17.83
N ASN A 473 17.34 -4.20 -16.98
CA ASN A 473 18.10 -5.45 -17.14
C ASN A 473 17.54 -6.63 -16.35
N ASN A 474 16.77 -6.40 -15.29
CA ASN A 474 16.32 -7.46 -14.37
C ASN A 474 14.89 -7.24 -13.86
N TYR A 475 13.86 -7.62 -14.62
CA TYR A 475 12.50 -7.74 -14.10
C TYR A 475 11.88 -9.09 -14.45
N SER A 476 11.22 -9.67 -13.45
CA SER A 476 10.36 -10.84 -13.62
C SER A 476 8.92 -10.39 -13.86
N ARG A 477 8.20 -11.11 -14.74
CA ARG A 477 6.75 -10.95 -14.87
C ARG A 477 6.05 -11.71 -13.77
N THR A 478 5.03 -11.10 -13.17
CA THR A 478 4.19 -11.78 -12.18
C THR A 478 2.75 -11.82 -12.67
N ILE A 479 2.09 -12.97 -12.51
CA ILE A 479 0.65 -13.15 -12.73
C ILE A 479 0.02 -13.53 -11.40
N VAL A 480 -0.95 -12.74 -10.92
CA VAL A 480 -1.78 -13.14 -9.78
C VAL A 480 -3.04 -13.83 -10.30
N VAL A 481 -3.31 -15.04 -9.82
CA VAL A 481 -4.46 -15.87 -10.22
C VAL A 481 -5.45 -15.94 -9.06
N PRO A 482 -6.59 -15.21 -9.12
CA PRO A 482 -7.58 -15.18 -8.06
C PRO A 482 -8.48 -16.43 -8.07
N ILE A 483 -7.87 -17.60 -7.83
CA ILE A 483 -8.42 -18.93 -8.10
C ILE A 483 -9.69 -19.24 -7.30
N ALA A 484 -9.88 -18.64 -6.12
CA ALA A 484 -11.08 -18.82 -5.30
C ALA A 484 -12.36 -18.46 -6.06
N THR A 485 -12.30 -17.44 -6.92
CA THR A 485 -13.44 -16.96 -7.72
C THR A 485 -13.58 -17.66 -9.07
N LYS A 486 -12.68 -18.58 -9.40
CA LYS A 486 -12.62 -19.21 -10.72
C LYS A 486 -13.11 -20.66 -10.68
N THR A 487 -13.50 -21.16 -11.85
CA THR A 487 -13.78 -22.58 -12.04
C THR A 487 -12.46 -23.35 -12.14
N VAL A 488 -12.39 -24.50 -11.49
CA VAL A 488 -11.27 -25.44 -11.61
C VAL A 488 -11.69 -26.65 -12.47
N PRO A 489 -10.80 -27.19 -13.33
CA PRO A 489 -9.42 -26.77 -13.51
C PRO A 489 -9.29 -25.41 -14.23
N CYS A 490 -8.38 -24.57 -13.77
CA CYS A 490 -8.09 -23.26 -14.33
C CYS A 490 -6.75 -23.30 -15.07
N THR A 491 -6.78 -23.22 -16.39
CA THR A 491 -5.57 -23.13 -17.22
C THR A 491 -5.08 -21.68 -17.29
N VAL A 492 -3.86 -21.43 -16.84
CA VAL A 492 -3.11 -20.21 -17.13
C VAL A 492 -2.31 -20.44 -18.41
N THR A 493 -2.63 -19.67 -19.45
CA THR A 493 -1.92 -19.72 -20.73
C THR A 493 -0.99 -18.53 -20.84
N ILE A 494 0.25 -18.75 -21.25
CA ILE A 494 1.30 -17.72 -21.36
C ILE A 494 1.86 -17.77 -22.78
N GLN A 495 2.16 -16.63 -23.38
CA GLN A 495 2.79 -16.52 -24.70
C GLN A 495 4.10 -15.73 -24.59
N ASP A 496 5.12 -16.19 -25.31
CA ASP A 496 6.40 -15.48 -25.44
C ASP A 496 6.49 -14.60 -26.71
N ALA A 497 7.58 -13.85 -26.84
CA ALA A 497 7.85 -12.93 -27.96
C ALA A 497 8.01 -13.62 -29.30
N GLN A 498 8.20 -14.94 -29.32
CA GLN A 498 8.26 -15.76 -30.52
C GLN A 498 6.89 -16.37 -30.85
N GLY A 499 5.85 -16.00 -30.11
CA GLY A 499 4.49 -16.49 -30.28
C GLY A 499 4.25 -17.88 -29.72
N LYS A 500 5.25 -18.50 -29.05
CA LYS A 500 5.13 -19.84 -28.49
C LYS A 500 4.31 -19.79 -27.21
N THR A 501 3.43 -20.78 -27.07
CA THR A 501 2.46 -20.86 -25.97
C THR A 501 2.86 -21.89 -24.94
N TYR A 502 2.62 -21.57 -23.67
CA TYR A 502 2.88 -22.38 -22.51
C TYR A 502 1.63 -22.45 -21.64
N GLN A 503 1.43 -23.56 -20.93
CA GLN A 503 0.27 -23.72 -20.06
C GLN A 503 0.62 -24.37 -18.74
N ILE A 504 -0.04 -23.86 -17.71
CA ILE A 504 -0.02 -24.36 -16.33
C ILE A 504 -1.48 -24.46 -15.92
N GLN A 505 -1.87 -25.57 -15.32
CA GLN A 505 -3.26 -25.78 -14.92
C GLN A 505 -3.34 -26.01 -13.42
N ALA A 506 -4.08 -25.13 -12.74
CA ALA A 506 -4.49 -25.35 -11.36
C ALA A 506 -5.70 -26.28 -11.34
N ASN A 507 -5.57 -27.43 -10.70
CA ASN A 507 -6.61 -28.46 -10.60
C ASN A 507 -7.53 -28.23 -9.40
N SER A 508 -7.12 -27.42 -8.42
CA SER A 508 -7.84 -27.15 -7.19
C SER A 508 -7.76 -25.67 -6.82
N LYS A 509 -8.71 -25.21 -5.99
CA LYS A 509 -8.66 -23.88 -5.36
C LYS A 509 -7.69 -23.91 -4.17
N VAL A 510 -7.07 -22.78 -3.85
CA VAL A 510 -6.30 -22.61 -2.61
C VAL A 510 -7.24 -22.64 -1.38
N PRO A 511 -6.74 -22.96 -0.16
CA PRO A 511 -5.36 -23.33 0.17
C PRO A 511 -4.98 -24.72 -0.33
N TRP A 512 -3.77 -24.86 -0.89
CA TRP A 512 -3.22 -26.16 -1.29
C TRP A 512 -2.49 -26.81 -0.10
N PRO A 513 -2.37 -28.15 -0.09
CA PRO A 513 -1.56 -28.85 0.91
C PRO A 513 -0.11 -28.35 0.92
N ALA A 514 0.56 -28.42 2.06
CA ALA A 514 1.98 -28.07 2.13
C ALA A 514 2.83 -29.02 1.28
N TRP A 515 3.66 -28.47 0.41
CA TRP A 515 4.57 -29.20 -0.46
C TRP A 515 6.02 -28.88 -0.11
N ASN A 516 6.62 -29.74 0.72
CA ASN A 516 7.96 -29.54 1.27
C ASN A 516 9.07 -30.14 0.38
N ASN A 517 8.81 -30.36 -0.91
CA ASN A 517 9.84 -30.88 -1.81
C ASN A 517 10.66 -29.73 -2.39
N ASN A 518 11.98 -29.80 -2.29
CA ASN A 518 12.87 -28.73 -2.76
C ASN A 518 12.88 -28.57 -4.30
N ARG A 519 12.12 -29.39 -5.04
CA ARG A 519 11.94 -29.32 -6.50
C ARG A 519 10.55 -29.80 -6.93
N GLY A 520 9.97 -29.11 -7.91
CA GLY A 520 8.73 -29.50 -8.58
C GLY A 520 7.48 -28.95 -7.91
N PHE A 521 6.30 -29.46 -8.30
CA PHE A 521 5.00 -29.06 -7.76
C PHE A 521 4.19 -30.29 -7.34
N ASP A 522 3.22 -30.10 -6.46
CA ASP A 522 2.26 -31.12 -6.08
C ASP A 522 1.35 -31.44 -7.30
N PRO A 523 1.46 -32.66 -7.87
CA PRO A 523 0.73 -33.03 -9.07
C PRO A 523 -0.78 -33.16 -8.84
N THR A 524 -1.24 -33.15 -7.58
CA THR A 524 -2.66 -33.18 -7.23
C THR A 524 -3.32 -31.82 -7.41
N VAL A 525 -2.55 -30.72 -7.32
CA VAL A 525 -3.06 -29.34 -7.39
C VAL A 525 -2.60 -28.60 -8.64
N VAL A 526 -1.48 -28.97 -9.26
CA VAL A 526 -1.00 -28.40 -10.52
C VAL A 526 -0.74 -29.48 -11.57
N SER A 527 -1.03 -29.17 -12.83
CA SER A 527 -0.69 -30.00 -13.98
C SER A 527 -0.15 -29.21 -15.18
N CYS A 528 0.49 -29.91 -16.11
CA CYS A 528 1.11 -29.35 -17.31
C CYS A 528 0.37 -29.86 -18.57
N PRO A 529 -0.75 -29.22 -18.97
CA PRO A 529 -1.66 -29.80 -19.95
C PRO A 529 -1.09 -29.77 -21.38
N LEU A 530 -0.36 -28.72 -21.76
CA LEU A 530 0.08 -28.52 -23.13
C LEU A 530 1.25 -29.43 -23.53
N VAL A 531 0.99 -30.41 -24.39
CA VAL A 531 1.98 -31.43 -24.82
C VAL A 531 3.27 -30.81 -25.36
N GLY A 532 3.17 -29.81 -26.23
CA GLY A 532 4.32 -29.18 -26.90
C GLY A 532 5.29 -28.43 -25.98
N THR A 533 4.85 -28.05 -24.78
CA THR A 533 5.67 -27.35 -23.77
C THR A 533 5.59 -28.01 -22.39
N ARG A 534 5.16 -29.28 -22.33
CA ARG A 534 4.97 -30.00 -21.08
C ARG A 534 6.26 -30.14 -20.30
N SER A 535 7.36 -30.44 -20.99
CA SER A 535 8.70 -30.56 -20.39
C SER A 535 9.17 -29.24 -19.79
N TRP A 536 8.88 -28.10 -20.41
CA TRP A 536 9.16 -26.79 -19.84
C TRP A 536 8.41 -26.61 -18.51
N CYS A 537 7.11 -26.89 -18.50
CA CYS A 537 6.26 -26.74 -17.32
C CYS A 537 6.72 -27.67 -16.18
N GLN A 538 7.02 -28.94 -16.48
CA GLN A 538 7.47 -29.92 -15.49
C GLN A 538 8.85 -29.60 -14.90
N ASN A 539 9.76 -29.05 -15.71
CA ASN A 539 11.15 -28.84 -15.30
C ASN A 539 11.45 -27.43 -14.81
N SER A 540 10.58 -26.45 -15.11
CA SER A 540 10.81 -25.03 -14.81
C SER A 540 9.93 -24.49 -13.69
N ILE A 541 8.92 -25.24 -13.24
CA ILE A 541 8.04 -24.85 -12.13
C ILE A 541 8.57 -25.44 -10.83
N ASN A 542 8.67 -24.59 -9.80
CA ASN A 542 8.88 -25.03 -8.42
C ASN A 542 7.74 -24.49 -7.56
N GLU A 543 7.05 -25.34 -6.83
CA GLU A 543 6.09 -24.93 -5.83
C GLU A 543 6.81 -24.58 -4.53
N LEU A 544 6.48 -23.43 -3.93
CA LEU A 544 6.93 -23.05 -2.60
C LEU A 544 5.71 -22.90 -1.68
N SER A 545 4.91 -23.95 -1.52
CA SER A 545 3.78 -23.91 -0.57
C SER A 545 4.27 -24.20 0.85
N ARG A 546 4.47 -23.15 1.65
CA ARG A 546 4.73 -23.28 3.10
C ARG A 546 3.42 -23.10 3.89
N PRO A 547 3.26 -23.77 5.04
CA PRO A 547 2.10 -23.61 5.92
C PRO A 547 1.84 -22.17 6.42
N ASP A 548 2.85 -21.28 6.33
CA ASP A 548 2.81 -19.87 6.74
C ASP A 548 2.85 -18.88 5.55
N GLU A 549 3.02 -19.37 4.32
CA GLU A 549 3.07 -18.61 3.06
C GLU A 549 2.70 -19.53 1.88
N PRO A 550 1.42 -19.66 1.49
CA PRO A 550 1.05 -20.41 0.29
C PRO A 550 1.33 -19.59 -0.98
N ARG A 551 2.61 -19.37 -1.29
CA ARG A 551 3.05 -18.71 -2.53
C ARG A 551 3.39 -19.77 -3.58
N PHE A 552 3.06 -19.46 -4.83
CA PHE A 552 3.68 -20.09 -5.98
C PHE A 552 4.69 -19.09 -6.53
N ALA A 553 5.87 -19.57 -6.86
CA ALA A 553 6.83 -18.81 -7.66
C ALA A 553 7.33 -19.78 -8.70
N ILE A 554 7.08 -19.55 -9.99
CA ILE A 554 7.79 -20.35 -10.98
C ILE A 554 9.25 -19.92 -10.87
N ILE A 555 10.06 -20.73 -10.20
CA ILE A 555 11.51 -20.54 -10.18
C ILE A 555 12.01 -20.93 -11.57
N THR A 556 11.80 -20.04 -12.52
CA THR A 556 12.71 -19.98 -13.63
C THR A 556 13.96 -19.27 -13.08
N GLY A 557 15.03 -20.04 -12.96
CA GLY A 557 16.39 -19.62 -12.64
C GLY A 557 17.27 -20.84 -12.95
N PRO A 558 18.53 -20.67 -13.42
CA PRO A 558 19.28 -21.77 -14.02
C PRO A 558 19.43 -22.90 -13.01
N SER A 559 19.42 -24.14 -13.51
CA SER A 559 19.71 -25.33 -12.73
C SER A 559 20.94 -25.09 -11.85
N CYS A 560 20.73 -24.88 -10.55
CA CYS A 560 21.81 -24.87 -9.59
C CYS A 560 22.24 -26.32 -9.38
N ALA A 561 23.06 -26.81 -10.30
CA ALA A 561 23.73 -28.10 -10.19
C ALA A 561 24.73 -28.11 -9.01
N ASN A 562 25.09 -26.94 -8.46
CA ASN A 562 26.00 -26.80 -7.33
C ASN A 562 25.32 -26.10 -6.14
N ARG A 563 25.47 -26.69 -4.94
CA ARG A 563 24.71 -26.44 -3.69
C ARG A 563 24.82 -25.05 -3.04
N ASN A 564 25.35 -24.02 -3.71
CA ASN A 564 25.75 -22.77 -3.04
C ASN A 564 25.07 -21.50 -3.56
N CYS A 565 23.95 -21.59 -4.27
CA CYS A 565 23.14 -20.41 -4.58
C CYS A 565 21.99 -20.29 -3.58
N ASN A 566 22.10 -19.33 -2.67
CA ASN A 566 20.99 -18.85 -1.86
C ASN A 566 20.15 -17.90 -2.74
N PRO A 567 18.86 -18.19 -3.04
CA PRO A 567 18.03 -17.30 -3.86
C PRO A 567 17.35 -16.18 -3.07
N PHE A 568 17.75 -15.92 -1.82
CA PHE A 568 17.27 -14.81 -1.01
C PHE A 568 18.41 -14.14 -0.24
#